data_AF-A0A3N4JZZ9-F1
#
_entry.id   AF-A0A3N4JZZ9-F1
#
_cell.length_a   1.000
_cell.length_b   1.000
_cell.length_c   1.000
_cell.angle_alpha   90.00
_cell.angle_beta   90.00
_cell.angle_gamma   90.00
#
_symmetry.space_group_name_H-M   'P 1'
#
loop_
_entity.id
_entity.type
_entity.pdbx_description
1 polymer ?
#
loop_
_entity_poly.entity_id
_entity_poly.type
_entity_poly.pdbx_seq_one_letter_code
_entity_poly.pdbx_strand_id
1 'polypeptide(L)'
;MKFLSSISLILIAAAISTNALPTASDSTPASTLIARGYSASGAETSYCMWPSRWIVCNKAKGHATEALTAAQQNFPANTLHNGKGDAFRHCYWNARMTVDMGQDTAKTFADLHEEGGGGPAAEGEMDLANNASGRKFGEEVKSGGGDDGDKYARALAKCKSAANSGVLKVLG
;
A
#
# COMPACT_ATOMS: atom_id res chain seq x y z
N MET A 1 -35.12 49.65 -26.00
CA MET A 1 -34.98 48.70 -24.87
C MET A 1 -34.29 47.45 -25.38
N LYS A 2 -33.26 47.02 -24.65
CA LYS A 2 -32.57 45.71 -24.65
C LYS A 2 -31.70 45.31 -25.85
N PHE A 3 -30.40 45.36 -25.53
CA PHE A 3 -29.24 44.70 -26.13
C PHE A 3 -29.39 43.18 -26.30
N LEU A 4 -28.49 42.64 -27.13
CA LEU A 4 -27.67 41.40 -26.99
C LEU A 4 -27.72 40.60 -28.29
N SER A 5 -26.69 39.92 -28.77
CA SER A 5 -25.23 39.91 -28.59
C SER A 5 -24.78 38.80 -29.54
N SER A 6 -23.71 39.01 -30.28
CA SER A 6 -23.11 38.05 -31.21
C SER A 6 -22.84 36.70 -30.53
N ILE A 7 -23.15 35.59 -31.21
CA ILE A 7 -22.68 34.25 -30.84
C ILE A 7 -21.88 33.71 -32.01
N SER A 8 -20.55 33.81 -31.88
CA SER A 8 -19.58 33.11 -32.71
C SER A 8 -19.66 31.61 -32.43
N LEU A 9 -19.81 30.81 -33.48
CA LEU A 9 -19.74 29.36 -33.40
C LEU A 9 -18.26 28.95 -33.36
N ILE A 10 -17.75 28.63 -32.18
CA ILE A 10 -16.42 28.03 -32.01
C ILE A 10 -16.58 26.51 -32.15
N LEU A 11 -16.08 25.95 -33.26
CA LEU A 11 -15.83 24.51 -33.39
C LEU A 11 -14.60 24.15 -32.55
N ILE A 12 -14.82 23.51 -31.41
CA ILE A 12 -13.74 22.85 -30.64
C ILE A 12 -13.65 21.41 -31.15
N ALA A 13 -12.63 21.13 -31.96
CA ALA A 13 -12.23 19.77 -32.25
C ALA A 13 -11.53 19.19 -31.01
N ALA A 14 -12.18 18.27 -30.31
CA ALA A 14 -11.56 17.50 -29.24
C ALA A 14 -10.63 16.44 -29.87
N ALA A 15 -9.32 16.66 -29.79
CA ALA A 15 -8.33 15.63 -30.12
C ALA A 15 -8.36 14.56 -29.02
N ILE A 16 -8.90 13.38 -29.32
CA ILE A 16 -8.80 12.21 -28.46
C ILE A 16 -7.39 11.65 -28.65
N SER A 17 -6.48 12.00 -27.75
CA SER A 17 -5.17 11.36 -27.66
C SER A 17 -5.35 10.02 -26.94
N THR A 18 -5.36 8.93 -27.70
CA THR A 18 -5.25 7.58 -27.16
C THR A 18 -3.80 7.32 -26.78
N ASN A 19 -3.42 7.60 -25.54
CA ASN A 19 -2.17 7.06 -25.01
C ASN A 19 -2.37 5.56 -24.81
N ALA A 20 -1.81 4.79 -25.73
CA ALA A 20 -1.71 3.35 -25.63
C ALA A 20 -1.00 2.97 -24.31
N LEU A 21 -1.56 1.97 -23.62
CA LEU A 21 -0.94 1.29 -22.50
C LEU A 21 0.46 0.81 -22.91
N PRO A 22 1.55 1.13 -22.18
CA PRO A 22 2.83 0.52 -22.45
C PRO A 22 2.77 -0.97 -22.11
N THR A 23 2.99 -1.79 -23.14
CA THR A 23 3.14 -3.24 -23.06
C THR A 23 4.41 -3.58 -22.30
N ALA A 24 4.29 -4.37 -21.24
CA ALA A 24 5.42 -4.94 -20.51
C ALA A 24 6.16 -5.94 -21.39
N SER A 25 7.35 -5.57 -21.86
CA SER A 25 8.40 -6.49 -22.29
C SER A 25 9.62 -5.67 -22.70
N ASP A 26 10.56 -5.44 -21.79
CA ASP A 26 11.95 -5.36 -22.22
C ASP A 26 12.90 -5.85 -21.12
N SER A 27 13.68 -6.87 -21.47
CA SER A 27 14.64 -7.54 -20.61
C SER A 27 16.04 -7.00 -20.92
N THR A 28 16.60 -6.18 -20.02
CA THR A 28 18.03 -5.83 -20.04
C THR A 28 18.66 -6.06 -18.65
N PRO A 29 19.86 -6.70 -18.57
CA PRO A 29 20.44 -7.12 -17.31
C PRO A 29 21.45 -6.08 -16.79
N ALA A 30 20.99 -5.12 -16.00
CA ALA A 30 21.85 -4.23 -15.21
C ALA A 30 21.06 -3.52 -14.11
N SER A 31 20.80 -4.19 -12.98
CA SER A 31 20.64 -3.59 -11.64
C SER A 31 20.15 -4.64 -10.65
N THR A 32 21.07 -5.36 -10.03
CA THR A 32 20.84 -6.31 -8.93
C THR A 32 20.50 -5.58 -7.61
N LEU A 33 19.69 -4.52 -7.67
CA LEU A 33 19.16 -3.73 -6.53
C LEU A 33 17.76 -3.16 -6.81
N ILE A 34 16.99 -3.76 -7.73
CA ILE A 34 15.58 -3.43 -7.87
C ILE A 34 14.85 -3.95 -6.62
N ALA A 35 14.32 -2.99 -5.88
CA ALA A 35 13.29 -3.13 -4.86
C ALA A 35 12.47 -4.43 -5.00
N ARG A 36 12.49 -5.28 -3.98
CA ARG A 36 11.48 -6.34 -3.84
C ARG A 36 10.11 -5.65 -3.82
N GLY A 37 9.43 -5.63 -4.96
CA GLY A 37 8.02 -5.32 -5.07
C GLY A 37 7.21 -6.28 -4.18
N TYR A 38 5.97 -5.93 -3.87
CA TYR A 38 5.08 -6.83 -3.14
C TYR A 38 5.05 -8.21 -3.82
N SER A 39 5.63 -9.20 -3.14
CA SER A 39 5.65 -10.58 -3.59
C SER A 39 4.59 -11.30 -2.79
N ALA A 40 3.47 -11.62 -3.44
CA ALA A 40 2.44 -12.43 -2.80
C ALA A 40 3.06 -13.75 -2.37
N SER A 41 2.87 -14.13 -1.10
CA SER A 41 3.35 -15.39 -0.57
C SER A 41 2.71 -16.57 -1.32
N GLY A 42 3.28 -17.78 -1.20
CA GLY A 42 2.66 -18.98 -1.79
C GLY A 42 1.25 -19.25 -1.25
N ALA A 43 1.01 -18.90 0.02
CA ALA A 43 -0.30 -18.99 0.66
C ALA A 43 -1.25 -17.88 0.17
N GLU A 44 -0.78 -16.64 0.03
CA GLU A 44 -1.57 -15.54 -0.55
C GLU A 44 -1.94 -15.82 -2.01
N THR A 45 -1.01 -16.35 -2.79
CA THR A 45 -1.24 -16.70 -4.20
C THR A 45 -2.33 -17.77 -4.30
N SER A 46 -2.24 -18.84 -3.49
CA SER A 46 -3.24 -19.90 -3.45
C SER A 46 -4.62 -19.43 -2.98
N TYR A 47 -4.66 -18.52 -2.00
CA TYR A 47 -5.90 -17.89 -1.54
C TYR A 47 -6.53 -16.98 -2.61
N CYS A 48 -5.70 -16.23 -3.34
CA CYS A 48 -6.13 -15.29 -4.37
C CYS A 48 -6.45 -15.94 -5.73
N MET A 49 -6.18 -17.24 -5.91
CA MET A 49 -6.56 -18.02 -7.09
C MET A 49 -8.06 -18.37 -7.14
N TRP A 50 -8.80 -18.19 -6.04
CA TRP A 50 -10.25 -18.36 -6.02
C TRP A 50 -10.97 -17.12 -6.59
N PRO A 51 -11.80 -17.24 -7.65
CA PRO A 51 -12.41 -16.09 -8.32
C PRO A 51 -13.23 -15.18 -7.41
N SER A 52 -13.90 -15.74 -6.40
CA SER A 52 -14.66 -14.98 -5.40
C SER A 52 -13.81 -14.08 -4.50
N ARG A 53 -12.48 -14.27 -4.48
CA ARG A 53 -11.53 -13.54 -3.63
C ARG A 53 -10.68 -12.53 -4.40
N TRP A 54 -10.79 -12.51 -5.74
CA TRP A 54 -10.00 -11.65 -6.63
C TRP A 54 -10.05 -10.16 -6.25
N ILE A 55 -11.26 -9.63 -6.00
CA ILE A 55 -11.48 -8.21 -5.70
C ILE A 55 -10.74 -7.81 -4.41
N VAL A 56 -10.90 -8.59 -3.34
CA VAL A 56 -10.27 -8.28 -2.05
C VAL A 56 -8.75 -8.47 -2.09
N CYS A 57 -8.26 -9.47 -2.84
CA CYS A 57 -6.84 -9.65 -3.10
C CYS A 57 -6.20 -8.48 -3.85
N ASN A 58 -6.88 -7.93 -4.86
CA ASN A 58 -6.39 -6.76 -5.58
C ASN A 58 -6.34 -5.51 -4.71
N LYS A 59 -7.31 -5.33 -3.80
CA LYS A 59 -7.27 -4.27 -2.80
C LYS A 59 -6.08 -4.41 -1.85
N ALA A 60 -5.87 -5.60 -1.29
CA ALA A 60 -4.73 -5.88 -0.40
C ALA A 60 -3.39 -5.61 -1.10
N LYS A 61 -3.24 -6.08 -2.34
CA LYS A 61 -2.08 -5.79 -3.21
C LYS A 61 -1.90 -4.29 -3.46
N GLY A 62 -2.97 -3.57 -3.78
CA GLY A 62 -2.94 -2.13 -3.99
C GLY A 62 -2.44 -1.39 -2.75
N HIS A 63 -2.96 -1.75 -1.57
CA HIS A 63 -2.50 -1.17 -0.31
C HIS A 63 -1.04 -1.50 0.01
N ALA A 64 -0.56 -2.69 -0.36
CA ALA A 64 0.84 -3.07 -0.15
C ALA A 64 1.79 -2.26 -1.04
N THR A 65 1.45 -2.08 -2.32
CA THR A 65 2.20 -1.24 -3.26
C THR A 65 2.30 0.19 -2.73
N GLU A 66 1.18 0.76 -2.30
CA GLU A 66 1.12 2.08 -1.71
C GLU A 66 1.99 2.22 -0.45
N ALA A 67 1.98 1.21 0.43
CA ALA A 67 2.79 1.20 1.63
C ALA A 67 4.29 1.11 1.31
N LEU A 68 4.67 0.30 0.31
CA LEU A 68 6.04 0.21 -0.16
C LEU A 68 6.52 1.54 -0.76
N THR A 69 5.72 2.16 -1.62
CA THR A 69 6.03 3.49 -2.18
C THR A 69 6.21 4.52 -1.07
N ALA A 70 5.30 4.56 -0.09
CA ALA A 70 5.43 5.46 1.05
C ALA A 70 6.70 5.18 1.86
N ALA A 71 7.08 3.91 2.06
CA ALA A 71 8.30 3.54 2.79
C ALA A 71 9.55 4.05 2.07
N GLN A 72 9.63 3.81 0.75
CA GLN A 72 10.72 4.27 -0.11
C GLN A 72 10.87 5.80 -0.14
N GLN A 73 9.75 6.53 -0.05
CA GLN A 73 9.75 7.99 -0.02
C GLN A 73 10.13 8.58 1.33
N ASN A 74 9.89 7.86 2.43
CA ASN A 74 9.98 8.42 3.78
C ASN A 74 11.14 7.88 4.62
N PHE A 75 11.81 6.81 4.19
CA PHE A 75 12.87 6.14 4.93
C PHE A 75 14.09 5.84 4.04
N PRO A 76 15.31 5.82 4.61
CA PRO A 76 16.51 5.44 3.87
C PRO A 76 16.41 4.03 3.28
N ALA A 77 16.94 3.84 2.07
CA ALA A 77 16.84 2.57 1.34
C ALA A 77 17.39 1.36 2.12
N ASN A 78 18.46 1.56 2.91
CA ASN A 78 19.07 0.52 3.74
C ASN A 78 18.23 0.13 4.98
N THR A 79 17.09 0.80 5.22
CA THR A 79 16.16 0.47 6.32
C THR A 79 14.87 -0.19 5.84
N LEU A 80 14.73 -0.42 4.52
CA LEU A 80 13.55 -1.04 3.91
C LEU A 80 13.48 -2.55 4.10
N HIS A 81 14.50 -3.14 4.69
CA HIS A 81 14.50 -4.51 5.17
C HIS A 81 15.01 -4.54 6.61
N ASN A 82 14.27 -5.19 7.50
CA ASN A 82 14.56 -5.36 8.92
C ASN A 82 14.69 -4.08 9.77
N GLY A 83 14.62 -2.90 9.16
CA GLY A 83 14.77 -1.59 9.80
C GLY A 83 13.47 -0.77 9.85
N LYS A 84 13.61 0.52 10.17
CA LYS A 84 12.47 1.43 10.37
C LYS A 84 11.55 1.56 9.15
N GLY A 85 12.12 1.60 7.94
CA GLY A 85 11.34 1.70 6.71
C GLY A 85 10.52 0.44 6.46
N ASP A 86 11.07 -0.72 6.80
CA ASP A 86 10.38 -2.00 6.76
C ASP A 86 9.21 -2.06 7.75
N ALA A 87 9.50 -1.76 9.02
CA ALA A 87 8.51 -1.70 10.09
C ALA A 87 7.35 -0.74 9.76
N PHE A 88 7.68 0.43 9.21
CA PHE A 88 6.70 1.39 8.71
C PHE A 88 5.83 0.79 7.59
N ARG A 89 6.43 0.10 6.62
CA ARG A 89 5.71 -0.51 5.49
C ARG A 89 4.64 -1.49 5.99
N HIS A 90 5.00 -2.39 6.90
CA HIS A 90 4.09 -3.38 7.50
C HIS A 90 2.96 -2.72 8.29
N CYS A 91 3.30 -1.72 9.12
CA CYS A 91 2.31 -0.92 9.85
C CYS A 91 1.33 -0.21 8.90
N TYR A 92 1.85 0.51 7.89
CA TYR A 92 1.00 1.34 7.04
C TYR A 92 0.12 0.49 6.11
N TRP A 93 0.64 -0.62 5.59
CA TRP A 93 -0.14 -1.58 4.83
C TRP A 93 -1.36 -2.09 5.61
N ASN A 94 -1.14 -2.58 6.84
CA ASN A 94 -2.22 -3.07 7.69
C ASN A 94 -3.20 -1.97 8.11
N ALA A 95 -2.73 -0.74 8.32
CA ALA A 95 -3.59 0.39 8.63
C ALA A 95 -4.52 0.73 7.45
N ARG A 96 -3.99 0.77 6.21
CA ARG A 96 -4.79 1.01 5.00
C ARG A 96 -5.83 -0.09 4.76
N MET A 97 -5.44 -1.35 4.88
CA MET A 97 -6.38 -2.47 4.79
C MET A 97 -7.47 -2.36 5.86
N THR A 98 -7.13 -2.01 7.10
CA THR A 98 -8.14 -1.88 8.16
C THR A 98 -9.15 -0.77 7.89
N VAL A 99 -8.69 0.34 7.30
CA VAL A 99 -9.58 1.43 6.85
C VAL A 99 -10.54 0.94 5.76
N ASP A 100 -10.05 0.32 4.68
CA ASP A 100 -10.85 -0.10 3.52
C ASP A 100 -11.73 -1.33 3.79
N MET A 101 -11.13 -2.40 4.31
CA MET A 101 -11.74 -3.74 4.39
C MET A 101 -11.96 -4.27 5.81
N GLY A 102 -11.62 -3.47 6.83
CA GLY A 102 -11.79 -3.83 8.24
C GLY A 102 -10.65 -4.67 8.81
N GLN A 103 -10.57 -4.70 10.14
CA GLN A 103 -9.45 -5.30 10.88
C GLN A 103 -9.32 -6.81 10.63
N ASP A 104 -10.42 -7.55 10.63
CA ASP A 104 -10.39 -9.02 10.50
C ASP A 104 -9.89 -9.44 9.12
N THR A 105 -10.35 -8.75 8.07
CA THR A 105 -9.88 -8.96 6.70
C THR A 105 -8.40 -8.61 6.60
N ALA A 106 -7.98 -7.46 7.15
CA ALA A 106 -6.57 -7.04 7.15
C ALA A 106 -5.68 -8.07 7.85
N LYS A 107 -6.12 -8.63 8.99
CA LYS A 107 -5.38 -9.66 9.72
C LYS A 107 -5.24 -10.93 8.87
N THR A 108 -6.32 -11.39 8.26
CA THR A 108 -6.29 -12.60 7.42
C THR A 108 -5.25 -12.50 6.30
N PHE A 109 -5.22 -11.35 5.60
CA PHE A 109 -4.22 -11.13 4.54
C PHE A 109 -2.80 -11.03 5.08
N ALA A 110 -2.60 -10.30 6.17
CA ALA A 110 -1.30 -10.16 6.79
C ALA A 110 -0.75 -11.52 7.27
N ASP A 111 -1.56 -12.32 7.96
CA ASP A 111 -1.14 -13.64 8.43
C ASP A 111 -0.75 -14.56 7.26
N LEU A 112 -1.55 -14.59 6.18
CA LEU A 112 -1.25 -15.37 4.98
C LEU A 112 0.05 -14.91 4.30
N HIS A 113 0.35 -13.61 4.33
CA HIS A 113 1.61 -13.08 3.80
C HIS A 113 2.79 -13.63 4.57
N GLU A 114 2.75 -13.53 5.90
CA GLU A 114 3.84 -13.95 6.78
C GLU A 114 4.03 -15.48 6.78
N GLU A 115 2.95 -16.26 6.74
CA GLU A 115 3.02 -17.74 6.68
C GLU A 115 3.77 -18.26 5.45
N GLY A 116 3.74 -17.53 4.34
CA GLY A 116 4.44 -17.91 3.12
C GLY A 116 5.81 -17.26 2.93
N GLY A 117 6.28 -16.46 3.89
CA GLY A 117 7.52 -15.66 3.78
C GLY A 117 8.82 -16.48 3.87
N GLY A 118 8.80 -17.63 4.54
CA GLY A 118 9.95 -18.56 4.61
C GLY A 118 11.23 -18.01 5.24
N GLY A 119 11.21 -16.79 5.79
CA GLY A 119 12.35 -16.12 6.40
C GLY A 119 12.64 -16.58 7.84
N PRO A 120 13.69 -16.05 8.48
CA PRO A 120 13.98 -16.29 9.89
C PRO A 120 12.79 -15.93 10.80
N ALA A 121 12.59 -16.70 11.87
CA ALA A 121 11.48 -16.48 12.80
C ALA A 121 11.44 -15.06 13.39
N ALA A 122 12.61 -14.45 13.65
CA ALA A 122 12.69 -13.09 14.16
C ALA A 122 12.12 -12.04 13.18
N GLU A 123 12.28 -12.23 11.87
CA GLU A 123 11.73 -11.36 10.83
C GLU A 123 10.20 -11.45 10.86
N GLY A 124 9.66 -12.67 10.79
CA GLY A 124 8.21 -12.88 10.86
C GLY A 124 7.59 -12.34 12.16
N GLU A 125 8.26 -12.46 13.31
CA GLU A 125 7.78 -11.84 14.55
C GLU A 125 7.75 -10.30 14.50
N MET A 126 8.73 -9.69 13.83
CA MET A 126 8.80 -8.25 13.66
C MET A 126 7.67 -7.77 12.75
N ASP A 127 7.46 -8.46 11.63
CA ASP A 127 6.41 -8.17 10.67
C ASP A 127 5.03 -8.35 11.30
N LEU A 128 4.76 -9.46 12.00
CA LEU A 128 3.51 -9.69 12.73
C LEU A 128 3.22 -8.62 13.78
N ALA A 129 4.22 -8.17 14.54
CA ALA A 129 4.06 -7.13 15.55
C ALA A 129 3.72 -5.76 14.92
N ASN A 130 4.37 -5.43 13.80
CA ASN A 130 4.13 -4.18 13.09
C ASN A 130 2.80 -4.21 12.32
N ASN A 131 2.41 -5.36 11.78
CA ASN A 131 1.09 -5.61 11.20
C ASN A 131 -0.02 -5.37 12.24
N ALA A 132 0.14 -5.89 13.46
CA ALA A 132 -0.81 -5.68 14.55
C ALA A 132 -0.93 -4.19 14.95
N SER A 133 0.21 -3.49 15.05
CA SER A 133 0.22 -2.03 15.31
C SER A 133 -0.51 -1.26 14.21
N GLY A 134 -0.30 -1.64 12.95
CA GLY A 134 -0.99 -1.08 11.80
C GLY A 134 -2.50 -1.22 11.89
N ARG A 135 -3.01 -2.40 12.24
CA ARG A 135 -4.46 -2.63 12.39
C ARG A 135 -5.07 -1.75 13.47
N LYS A 136 -4.43 -1.70 14.65
CA LYS A 136 -4.85 -0.79 15.74
C LYS A 136 -4.92 0.67 15.27
N PHE A 137 -3.88 1.15 14.60
CA PHE A 137 -3.86 2.53 14.09
C PHE A 137 -4.91 2.76 13.01
N GLY A 138 -5.18 1.76 12.16
CA GLY A 138 -6.24 1.78 11.17
C GLY A 138 -7.62 1.93 11.79
N GLU A 139 -7.94 1.20 12.86
CA GLU A 139 -9.19 1.35 13.60
C GLU A 139 -9.31 2.75 14.23
N GLU A 140 -8.24 3.23 14.86
CA GLU A 140 -8.21 4.56 15.48
C GLU A 140 -8.51 5.66 14.45
N VAL A 141 -7.85 5.66 13.28
CA VAL A 141 -8.11 6.70 12.25
C VAL A 141 -9.47 6.53 11.59
N LYS A 142 -9.97 5.29 11.45
CA LYS A 142 -11.30 5.01 10.91
C LYS A 142 -12.41 5.54 11.83
N SER A 143 -12.23 5.41 13.15
CA SER A 143 -13.17 5.95 14.15
C SER A 143 -13.23 7.47 14.15
N GLY A 144 -12.17 8.14 13.71
CA GLY A 144 -12.09 9.59 13.63
C GLY A 144 -12.78 10.23 12.42
N GLY A 145 -13.63 9.53 11.67
CA GLY A 145 -14.40 10.08 10.54
C GLY A 145 -13.56 10.46 9.31
N GLY A 146 -14.10 11.32 8.42
CA GLY A 146 -13.43 11.77 7.19
C GLY A 146 -13.57 10.80 6.00
N ASP A 147 -13.07 11.22 4.84
CA ASP A 147 -12.96 10.33 3.69
C ASP A 147 -11.79 9.34 3.85
N ASP A 148 -11.66 8.38 2.95
CA ASP A 148 -10.61 7.36 3.05
C ASP A 148 -9.21 7.93 2.78
N GLY A 149 -9.10 8.98 1.95
CA GLY A 149 -7.83 9.68 1.72
C GLY A 149 -7.31 10.32 3.01
N ASP A 150 -8.16 11.02 3.75
CA ASP A 150 -7.85 11.61 5.05
C ASP A 150 -7.45 10.55 6.09
N LYS A 151 -8.12 9.40 6.08
CA LYS A 151 -7.78 8.27 6.96
C LYS A 151 -6.43 7.69 6.59
N TYR A 152 -6.13 7.49 5.31
CA TYR A 152 -4.82 7.01 4.87
C TYR A 152 -3.70 7.98 5.22
N ALA A 153 -3.91 9.29 5.05
CA ALA A 153 -2.93 10.31 5.45
C ALA A 153 -2.64 10.28 6.96
N ARG A 154 -3.68 10.15 7.80
CA ARG A 154 -3.51 10.00 9.25
C ARG A 154 -2.84 8.69 9.64
N ALA A 155 -3.18 7.58 8.97
CA ALA A 155 -2.53 6.29 9.18
C ALA A 155 -1.03 6.35 8.83
N LEU A 156 -0.68 7.00 7.71
CA LEU A 156 0.69 7.25 7.30
C LEU A 156 1.44 8.02 8.38
N ALA A 157 0.89 9.16 8.82
CA ALA A 157 1.51 10.00 9.84
C ALA A 157 1.74 9.23 11.14
N LYS A 158 0.77 8.43 11.57
CA LYS A 158 0.83 7.65 12.81
C LYS A 158 1.86 6.53 12.74
N CYS A 159 1.86 5.72 11.67
CA CYS A 159 2.88 4.69 11.46
C CYS A 159 4.28 5.28 11.32
N LYS A 160 4.42 6.41 10.62
CA LYS A 160 5.72 7.10 10.45
C LYS A 160 6.25 7.62 11.79
N SER A 161 5.38 8.23 12.60
CA SER A 161 5.73 8.69 13.94
C SER A 161 6.15 7.52 14.83
N ALA A 162 5.41 6.41 14.81
CA ALA A 162 5.73 5.19 15.56
C ALA A 162 7.08 4.58 15.14
N ALA A 163 7.38 4.52 13.85
CA ALA A 163 8.66 4.04 13.34
C ALA A 163 9.83 4.93 13.80
N ASN A 164 9.65 6.26 13.72
CA ASN A 164 10.71 7.22 14.08
C ASN A 164 11.00 7.24 15.58
N SER A 165 9.95 7.10 16.41
CA SER A 165 10.04 7.08 17.87
C SER A 165 10.46 5.73 18.47
N GLY A 166 10.65 4.70 17.63
CA GLY A 166 11.05 3.36 18.09
C GLY A 166 9.91 2.56 18.74
N VAL A 167 8.66 2.94 18.51
CA VAL A 167 7.49 2.18 18.95
C VAL A 167 7.31 0.91 18.13
N LEU A 168 7.65 0.95 16.84
CA LEU A 168 7.61 -0.24 15.97
C LEU A 168 8.85 -1.12 16.19
N LYS A 169 8.67 -2.45 16.08
CA LYS A 169 9.74 -3.43 16.25
C LYS A 169 10.65 -3.41 15.01
N VAL A 170 11.96 -3.50 15.20
CA VAL A 170 13.00 -3.63 14.16
C VAL A 170 14.03 -4.66 14.60
N LEU A 171 14.87 -5.14 13.67
CA LEU A 171 15.95 -6.10 13.95
C LEU A 171 17.36 -5.53 13.68
N GLY A 172 17.45 -4.29 13.19
CA GLY A 172 18.72 -3.59 12.89
C GLY A 172 18.70 -2.13 13.27
#